data_AF-A0A7G9Y4I7-F1
#
_entry.id   AF-A0A7G9Y4I7-F1
#
_cell.length_a   1.000
_cell.length_b   1.000
_cell.length_c   1.000
_cell.angle_alpha   90.00
_cell.angle_beta   90.00
_cell.angle_gamma   90.00
#
_symmetry.space_group_name_H-M   'P 1'
#
loop_
_entity.id
_entity.type
_entity.pdbx_description
1 polymer ?
#
loop_
_entity_poly.entity_id
_entity_poly.type
_entity_poly.pdbx_seq_one_letter_code
_entity_poly.pdbx_strand_id
1 'polypeptide(L)'
;MSKSKSRNGSGSGVTHRGVIPIHDFTEIREGDSLPEINKRIEMLGEKIDILGSQISELKVAFEEVARIKEFLPLNIRVVEVRETTVEKAKEEILEYYEKHKDEEIYPDDVADELGLDLKITVKAVEELTEEGKLEGVK
;
A
#
# COMPACT_ATOMS: atom_id res chain seq x y z
N MET A 1 19.32 -20.03 70.97
CA MET A 1 19.57 -21.38 70.41
C MET A 1 19.05 -21.40 68.99
N SER A 2 19.96 -21.62 68.04
CA SER A 2 19.66 -21.85 66.62
C SER A 2 18.91 -23.16 66.41
N LYS A 3 18.00 -23.22 65.44
CA LYS A 3 17.93 -24.32 64.48
C LYS A 3 17.09 -23.96 63.26
N SER A 4 17.81 -23.82 62.17
CA SER A 4 17.42 -23.99 60.78
C SER A 4 16.52 -25.22 60.54
N LYS A 5 15.54 -25.08 59.64
CA LYS A 5 15.14 -26.16 58.73
C LYS A 5 14.96 -25.60 57.31
N SER A 6 15.98 -25.87 56.51
CA SER A 6 15.95 -25.91 55.06
C SER A 6 15.04 -27.05 54.59
N ARG A 7 14.32 -26.85 53.47
CA ARG A 7 14.20 -27.82 52.36
C ARG A 7 13.51 -27.22 51.13
N ASN A 8 14.36 -26.83 50.18
CA ASN A 8 14.37 -27.05 48.73
C ASN A 8 13.10 -27.52 48.00
N GLY A 9 12.91 -26.91 46.83
CA GLY A 9 12.11 -27.37 45.68
C GLY A 9 11.97 -26.25 44.64
N SER A 10 13.05 -25.66 44.13
CA SER A 10 13.62 -25.94 42.79
C SER A 10 12.60 -26.09 41.66
N GLY A 11 12.53 -25.10 40.77
CA GLY A 11 12.11 -25.31 39.38
C GLY A 11 11.26 -24.21 38.77
N SER A 12 11.92 -23.25 38.12
CA SER A 12 11.62 -22.74 36.77
C SER A 12 11.78 -21.23 36.73
N GLY A 13 12.87 -20.80 36.09
CA GLY A 13 13.12 -19.41 35.79
C GLY A 13 12.12 -18.90 34.76
N VAL A 14 11.40 -17.85 35.13
CA VAL A 14 10.93 -16.84 34.19
C VAL A 14 11.22 -15.51 34.85
N THR A 15 12.32 -14.88 34.48
CA THR A 15 12.47 -13.43 34.71
C THR A 15 11.39 -12.77 33.86
N HIS A 16 10.24 -12.48 34.44
CA HIS A 16 9.32 -11.54 33.82
C HIS A 16 10.07 -10.20 33.78
N ARG A 17 10.66 -9.92 32.61
CA ARG A 17 11.22 -8.62 32.24
C ARG A 17 10.31 -7.58 32.83
N GLY A 18 10.87 -6.71 33.68
CA GLY A 18 10.16 -5.64 34.34
C GLY A 18 9.31 -4.89 33.34
N VAL A 19 8.02 -5.19 33.34
CA VAL A 19 7.01 -4.27 32.86
C VAL A 19 7.07 -3.17 33.89
N ILE A 20 7.79 -2.08 33.60
CA ILE A 20 7.67 -0.86 34.38
C ILE A 20 6.18 -0.54 34.33
N PRO A 21 5.45 -0.58 35.46
CA PRO A 21 4.05 -0.20 35.43
C PRO A 21 4.04 1.24 34.91
N ILE A 22 3.39 1.45 33.77
CA ILE A 22 3.06 2.79 33.32
C ILE A 22 2.05 3.25 34.36
N HIS A 23 2.54 3.92 35.40
CA HIS A 23 1.67 4.58 36.34
C HIS A 23 0.89 5.61 35.54
N ASP A 24 -0.42 5.39 35.42
CA ASP A 24 -1.31 6.38 34.85
C ASP A 24 -1.35 7.55 35.84
N PHE A 25 -0.46 8.52 35.64
CA PHE A 25 -0.37 9.72 36.48
C PHE A 25 -1.63 10.60 36.39
N THR A 26 -2.63 10.23 35.59
CA THR A 26 -3.92 10.91 35.47
C THR A 26 -5.07 10.24 36.24
N GLU A 27 -4.88 9.05 36.82
CA GLU A 27 -5.90 8.36 37.61
C GLU A 27 -6.18 9.10 38.93
N ILE A 28 -7.43 9.48 39.22
CA ILE A 28 -7.84 10.09 40.51
C ILE A 28 -8.09 8.99 41.55
N ARG A 29 -7.51 9.14 42.74
CA ARG A 29 -7.57 8.16 43.83
C ARG A 29 -8.21 8.75 45.08
N GLU A 30 -8.82 7.88 45.87
CA GLU A 30 -9.35 8.23 47.19
C GLU A 30 -8.21 8.72 48.09
N GLY A 31 -8.30 9.97 48.56
CA GLY A 31 -7.26 10.64 49.35
C GLY A 31 -6.38 11.64 48.58
N ASP A 32 -6.55 11.79 47.26
CA ASP A 32 -5.89 12.86 46.51
C ASP A 32 -6.35 14.25 47.01
N SER A 33 -5.41 15.18 47.12
CA SER A 33 -5.72 16.56 47.48
C SER A 33 -6.24 17.35 46.27
N LEU A 34 -7.09 18.36 46.53
CA LEU A 34 -7.60 19.25 45.47
C LEU A 34 -6.49 19.87 44.57
N PRO A 35 -5.34 20.32 45.11
CA PRO A 35 -4.23 20.80 44.28
C PRO A 35 -3.66 19.75 43.33
N GLU A 36 -3.56 18.50 43.76
CA GLU A 36 -3.07 17.40 42.92
C GLU A 36 -4.05 17.10 41.78
N ILE A 37 -5.35 17.10 42.06
CA ILE A 37 -6.39 16.92 41.05
C ILE A 37 -6.34 18.07 40.03
N ASN A 38 -6.23 19.32 40.46
CA ASN A 38 -6.14 20.48 39.57
C ASN A 38 -4.92 20.42 38.64
N LYS A 39 -3.76 20.01 39.16
CA LYS A 39 -2.55 19.83 38.34
C LYS A 39 -2.73 18.75 37.27
N ARG A 40 -3.42 17.65 37.60
CA ARG A 40 -3.72 16.58 36.62
C ARG A 40 -4.68 17.07 35.54
N ILE A 41 -5.67 17.90 35.89
CA ILE A 41 -6.59 18.53 34.92
C ILE A 41 -5.83 19.45 33.96
N GLU A 42 -4.91 20.26 34.48
CA GLU A 42 -4.08 21.15 33.66
C GLU A 42 -3.22 20.35 32.66
N MET A 43 -2.52 19.32 33.14
CA MET A 43 -1.74 18.42 32.27
C MET A 43 -2.60 17.68 31.24
N LEU A 44 -3.86 17.37 31.57
CA LEU A 44 -4.78 16.76 30.62
C LEU A 44 -5.22 17.75 29.53
N GLY A 45 -5.44 19.01 29.90
CA GLY A 45 -5.70 20.10 28.96
C GLY A 45 -4.57 20.26 27.95
N GLU A 46 -3.32 20.32 28.42
CA GLU A 46 -2.14 20.40 27.54
C GLU A 46 -2.05 19.23 26.56
N LYS A 47 -2.36 18.01 27.02
CA LYS A 47 -2.38 16.81 26.15
C LYS A 47 -3.48 16.88 25.09
N ILE A 48 -4.66 17.40 25.45
CA ILE A 48 -5.76 17.59 24.51
C ILE A 48 -5.37 18.61 23.44
N ASP A 49 -4.69 19.70 23.80
CA ASP A 49 -4.23 20.71 22.86
C ASP A 49 -3.21 20.13 21.86
N ILE A 50 -2.23 19.37 22.36
CA ILE A 50 -1.23 18.69 21.52
C ILE A 50 -1.92 17.72 20.55
N LEU A 51 -2.86 16.92 21.05
CA LEU A 51 -3.60 15.97 20.22
C LEU A 51 -4.43 16.69 19.15
N GLY A 52 -5.03 17.84 19.49
CA GLY A 52 -5.75 18.68 18.55
C GLY A 52 -4.86 19.20 17.41
N SER A 53 -3.62 19.60 17.72
CA SER A 53 -2.63 19.99 16.71
C SER A 53 -2.28 18.83 15.78
N GLN A 54 -1.98 17.65 16.35
CA GLN A 54 -1.62 16.46 15.58
C GLN A 54 -2.74 15.99 14.65
N ILE A 55 -3.99 16.02 15.12
CA ILE A 55 -5.16 15.68 14.29
C ILE A 55 -5.30 16.67 13.12
N SER A 56 -5.03 17.95 13.37
CA SER A 56 -5.10 19.00 12.35
C SER A 56 -4.05 18.79 11.27
N GLU A 57 -2.79 18.52 11.66
CA GLU A 57 -1.71 18.18 10.73
C GLU A 57 -2.03 16.91 9.92
N LEU A 58 -2.52 15.86 10.58
CA LEU A 58 -2.90 14.62 9.92
C LEU A 58 -4.02 14.84 8.90
N LYS A 59 -5.00 15.68 9.23
CA LYS A 59 -6.10 16.02 8.32
C LYS A 59 -5.60 16.73 7.06
N VAL A 60 -4.69 17.69 7.21
CA VAL A 60 -4.06 18.39 6.07
C VAL A 60 -3.31 17.39 5.17
N ALA A 61 -2.53 16.48 5.76
CA ALA A 61 -1.83 15.45 5.00
C ALA A 61 -2.79 14.52 4.22
N PHE A 62 -3.91 14.13 4.82
CA PHE A 62 -4.92 13.33 4.13
C PHE A 62 -5.59 14.08 2.98
N GLU A 63 -5.87 15.37 3.14
CA GLU A 63 -6.41 16.20 2.06
C GLU A 63 -5.43 16.34 0.89
N GLU A 64 -4.12 16.42 1.16
CA GLU A 64 -3.09 16.41 0.13
C GLU A 64 -3.03 15.08 -0.63
N VAL A 65 -3.08 13.95 0.08
CA VAL A 65 -3.13 12.62 -0.54
C VAL A 65 -4.38 12.45 -1.41
N ALA A 66 -5.54 12.94 -0.93
CA ALA A 66 -6.78 12.92 -1.70
C ALA A 66 -6.66 13.72 -3.01
N ARG A 67 -6.07 14.92 -2.96
CA ARG A 67 -5.80 15.73 -4.16
C ARG A 67 -4.88 15.03 -5.15
N ILE A 68 -3.82 14.38 -4.67
CA ILE A 68 -2.91 13.62 -5.54
C ILE A 68 -3.65 12.47 -6.24
N LYS A 69 -4.53 11.78 -5.53
CA LYS A 69 -5.34 10.68 -6.09
C LYS A 69 -6.34 11.16 -7.15
N GLU A 70 -6.89 12.37 -7.02
CA GLU A 70 -7.74 12.96 -8.07
C GLU A 70 -6.93 13.37 -9.30
N PHE A 71 -5.70 13.87 -9.11
CA PHE A 71 -4.81 14.26 -10.22
C PHE A 71 -4.18 13.08 -10.97
N LEU A 72 -4.09 11.92 -10.31
CA LEU A 72 -3.59 10.69 -10.90
C LEU A 72 -4.75 9.67 -10.95
N PRO A 73 -5.58 9.68 -12.01
CA PRO A 73 -6.41 8.53 -12.33
C PRO A 73 -5.48 7.36 -12.70
N LEU A 74 -4.88 6.74 -11.69
CA LEU A 74 -4.11 5.50 -11.80
C LEU A 74 -5.11 4.37 -12.03
N ASN A 75 -5.66 4.30 -13.24
CA ASN A 75 -6.23 3.07 -13.77
C ASN A 75 -5.07 2.13 -14.10
N ILE A 76 -4.43 1.59 -13.05
CA ILE A 76 -3.39 0.58 -13.20
C ILE A 76 -4.09 -0.71 -13.61
N ARG A 77 -4.00 -1.04 -14.90
CA ARG A 77 -4.41 -2.33 -15.45
C ARG A 77 -3.18 -3.26 -15.43
N VAL A 78 -3.31 -4.39 -14.75
CA VAL A 78 -2.28 -5.45 -14.79
C VAL A 78 -2.61 -6.38 -15.96
N VAL A 79 -1.73 -6.43 -16.95
CA VAL A 79 -1.83 -7.34 -18.11
C VAL A 79 -0.80 -8.45 -17.94
N GLU A 80 -1.23 -9.70 -18.07
CA GLU A 80 -0.32 -10.85 -18.07
C GLU A 80 0.23 -11.04 -19.49
N VAL A 81 1.55 -10.91 -19.64
CA VAL A 81 2.25 -11.09 -20.92
C VAL A 81 2.58 -12.56 -21.12
N ARG A 82 2.11 -13.14 -22.23
CA ARG A 82 2.39 -14.53 -22.60
C ARG A 82 3.52 -14.62 -23.62
N GLU A 83 4.29 -15.69 -23.54
CA GLU A 83 5.26 -16.02 -24.58
C GLU A 83 4.55 -16.53 -25.84
N THR A 84 4.98 -16.05 -27.01
CA THR A 84 4.46 -16.51 -28.29
C THR A 84 5.49 -16.36 -29.39
N THR A 85 5.21 -16.90 -30.59
CA THR A 85 6.05 -16.68 -31.77
C THR A 85 5.50 -15.52 -32.61
N VAL A 86 6.35 -14.93 -33.44
CA VAL A 86 5.95 -13.82 -34.32
C VAL A 86 4.83 -14.26 -35.26
N GLU A 87 4.90 -15.48 -35.80
CA GLU A 87 3.92 -16.01 -36.74
C GLU A 87 2.54 -16.14 -36.10
N LYS A 88 2.47 -16.64 -34.86
CA LYS A 88 1.21 -16.75 -34.13
C LYS A 88 0.67 -15.37 -33.73
N ALA A 89 1.56 -14.46 -33.32
CA ALA A 89 1.18 -13.08 -33.02
C ALA A 89 0.58 -12.40 -34.25
N LYS A 90 1.13 -12.61 -35.46
CA LYS A 90 0.58 -12.05 -36.70
C LYS A 90 -0.87 -12.45 -36.96
N GLU A 91 -1.21 -13.72 -36.77
CA GLU A 91 -2.59 -14.21 -36.97
C GLU A 91 -3.57 -13.51 -36.03
N GLU A 92 -3.21 -13.40 -34.74
CA GLU A 92 -4.05 -12.78 -33.72
C GLU A 92 -4.15 -11.25 -33.90
N ILE A 93 -3.04 -10.61 -34.27
CA ILE A 93 -2.99 -9.18 -34.57
C ILE A 93 -3.86 -8.86 -35.79
N LEU A 94 -3.80 -9.66 -36.86
CA LEU A 94 -4.67 -9.48 -38.02
C LEU A 94 -6.14 -9.55 -37.61
N GLU A 95 -6.54 -10.56 -36.85
CA GLU A 95 -7.92 -10.69 -36.37
C GLU A 95 -8.33 -9.48 -35.51
N TYR A 96 -7.42 -8.96 -34.69
CA TYR A 96 -7.67 -7.79 -33.86
C TYR A 96 -7.89 -6.52 -34.69
N TYR A 97 -7.00 -6.22 -35.65
CA TYR A 97 -7.16 -5.09 -36.57
C TYR A 97 -8.42 -5.23 -37.43
N GLU A 98 -8.80 -6.46 -37.80
CA GLU A 98 -10.03 -6.68 -38.57
C GLU A 98 -11.32 -6.37 -37.78
N LYS A 99 -11.31 -6.57 -36.47
CA LYS A 99 -12.44 -6.23 -35.59
C LYS A 99 -12.55 -4.74 -35.31
N HIS A 100 -11.47 -4.00 -35.50
CA HIS A 100 -11.34 -2.58 -35.12
C HIS A 100 -10.89 -1.71 -36.31
N LYS A 101 -11.30 -2.06 -37.55
CA LYS A 101 -10.84 -1.39 -38.79
C LYS A 101 -11.09 0.12 -38.86
N ASP A 102 -12.04 0.64 -38.07
CA ASP A 102 -12.40 2.06 -38.04
C ASP A 102 -11.67 2.83 -36.92
N GLU A 103 -10.81 2.16 -36.15
CA GLU A 103 -10.09 2.71 -35.01
C GLU A 103 -8.60 2.91 -35.35
N GLU A 104 -8.02 3.98 -34.84
CA GLU A 104 -6.58 4.20 -34.90
C GLU A 104 -5.93 3.41 -33.76
N ILE A 105 -5.31 2.29 -34.11
CA ILE A 105 -4.76 1.33 -33.17
C ILE A 105 -3.23 1.40 -33.20
N TYR A 106 -2.61 1.57 -32.03
CA TYR A 106 -1.16 1.50 -31.91
C TYR A 106 -0.70 0.11 -31.46
N PRO A 107 0.53 -0.31 -31.82
CA PRO A 107 1.04 -1.64 -31.44
C PRO A 107 1.06 -1.91 -29.93
N ASP A 108 1.21 -0.90 -29.08
CA ASP A 108 1.14 -1.02 -27.62
C ASP A 108 -0.27 -1.31 -27.12
N ASP A 109 -1.30 -0.68 -27.70
CA ASP A 109 -2.70 -1.01 -27.39
C ASP A 109 -2.99 -2.49 -27.70
N VAL A 110 -2.52 -2.96 -28.86
CA VAL A 110 -2.68 -4.36 -29.27
C VAL A 110 -1.92 -5.31 -28.35
N ALA A 111 -0.71 -4.93 -27.93
CA ALA A 111 0.09 -5.73 -27.01
C ALA A 111 -0.63 -5.90 -25.67
N ASP A 112 -1.21 -4.82 -25.14
CA ASP A 112 -1.97 -4.85 -23.91
C ASP A 112 -3.27 -5.67 -24.03
N GLU A 113 -4.05 -5.48 -25.10
CA GLU A 113 -5.33 -6.18 -25.28
C GLU A 113 -5.16 -7.68 -25.56
N LEU A 114 -4.10 -8.07 -26.27
CA LEU A 114 -3.81 -9.47 -26.60
C LEU A 114 -2.87 -10.16 -25.58
N GLY A 115 -2.37 -9.43 -24.59
CA GLY A 115 -1.38 -9.92 -23.63
C GLY A 115 -0.07 -10.35 -24.29
N LEU A 116 0.34 -9.67 -25.35
CA LEU A 116 1.53 -9.98 -26.13
C LEU A 116 2.75 -9.20 -25.65
N ASP A 117 3.94 -9.77 -25.86
CA ASP A 117 5.17 -9.02 -25.67
C ASP A 117 5.26 -7.91 -26.73
N LEU A 118 5.45 -6.65 -26.27
CA LEU A 118 5.46 -5.47 -27.14
C LEU A 118 6.47 -5.59 -28.28
N LYS A 119 7.64 -6.19 -28.04
CA LYS A 119 8.68 -6.33 -29.08
C LYS A 119 8.23 -7.33 -30.16
N ILE A 120 7.56 -8.41 -29.76
CA ILE A 120 6.95 -9.34 -30.71
C ILE A 120 5.84 -8.66 -31.50
N THR A 121 4.98 -7.88 -30.83
CA THR A 121 3.87 -7.16 -31.45
C THR A 121 4.35 -6.18 -32.51
N VAL A 122 5.32 -5.31 -32.16
CA VAL A 122 5.90 -4.34 -33.11
C VAL A 122 6.48 -5.06 -34.33
N LYS A 123 7.27 -6.10 -34.10
CA LYS A 123 7.86 -6.88 -35.20
C LYS A 123 6.80 -7.52 -36.09
N ALA A 124 5.74 -8.09 -35.50
CA ALA A 124 4.65 -8.70 -36.24
C ALA A 124 3.89 -7.66 -37.08
N VAL A 125 3.60 -6.48 -36.53
CA VAL A 125 2.93 -5.36 -37.25
C VAL A 125 3.80 -4.84 -38.40
N GLU A 126 5.10 -4.67 -38.19
CA GLU A 126 6.05 -4.27 -39.23
C GLU A 126 6.04 -5.28 -40.39
N GLU A 127 6.22 -6.56 -40.09
CA GLU A 127 6.22 -7.61 -41.12
C GLU A 127 4.85 -7.71 -41.84
N LEU A 128 3.72 -7.54 -41.14
CA LEU A 128 2.39 -7.50 -41.77
C LEU A 128 2.18 -6.28 -42.67
N THR A 129 2.79 -5.15 -42.32
CA THR A 129 2.76 -3.92 -43.13
C THR A 129 3.62 -4.09 -44.38
N GLU A 130 4.81 -4.69 -44.25
CA GLU A 130 5.68 -5.05 -45.38
C GLU A 130 5.01 -6.06 -46.33
N GLU A 131 4.25 -7.01 -45.77
CA GLU A 131 3.44 -7.98 -46.52
C GLU A 131 2.19 -7.35 -47.19
N GLY A 132 1.90 -6.07 -46.92
CA GLY A 132 0.72 -5.35 -47.44
C GLY A 132 -0.61 -5.83 -46.85
N LYS A 133 -0.57 -6.53 -45.70
CA LYS A 133 -1.77 -7.03 -45.01
C LYS A 133 -2.34 -6.03 -44.00
N LEU A 134 -1.52 -5.07 -43.55
CA LEU A 134 -1.96 -3.90 -42.80
C LEU A 134 -1.68 -2.65 -43.62
N GLU A 135 -2.62 -1.71 -43.62
CA GLU A 135 -2.36 -0.37 -44.16
C GLU A 135 -1.41 0.34 -43.20
N GLY A 136 -0.23 0.71 -43.71
CA GLY A 136 0.81 1.30 -42.88
C GLY A 136 0.28 2.51 -42.11
N VAL A 137 0.45 2.46 -40.78
CA VAL A 137 0.21 3.59 -39.88
C VAL A 137 1.02 4.77 -40.43
N LYS A 138 0.33 5.84 -40.82
CA LYS A 138 0.95 7.05 -41.37
C LYS A 138 1.58 7.91 -40.28
#